data_AF-A0A8T7BGT6-F1
#
_entry.id   AF-A0A8T7BGT6-F1
#
_cell.length_a   1.000
_cell.length_b   1.000
_cell.length_c   1.000
_cell.angle_alpha   90.00
_cell.angle_beta   90.00
_cell.angle_gamma   90.00
#
_symmetry.space_group_name_H-M   'P 1'
#
loop_
_entity.id
_entity.type
_entity.pdbx_description
1 polymer ?
#
loop_
_entity_poly.entity_id
_entity_poly.type
_entity_poly.pdbx_seq_one_letter_code
_entity_poly.pdbx_strand_id
1 'polypeptide(L)'
;MAFNEWILNNEVMIRLGSFVGIFAIMASLEVTLPRRELLLSRWQRWTSNIGLVFLDTIVLRIVFPTAAVGFTLLVTEQLWGLFNYYS
;
A
#
# COMPACT_ATOMS: atom_id res chain seq x y z
N MET A 1 19.56 5.05 -16.86
CA MET A 1 18.56 3.99 -17.13
C MET A 1 18.71 2.81 -16.17
N ALA A 2 19.90 2.19 -16.04
CA ALA A 2 20.12 1.03 -15.17
C ALA A 2 19.66 1.21 -13.69
N PHE A 3 19.85 2.38 -13.10
CA PHE A 3 19.41 2.65 -11.72
C PHE A 3 17.88 2.64 -11.55
N ASN A 4 17.14 3.23 -12.49
CA ASN A 4 15.67 3.25 -12.44
C ASN A 4 15.10 1.85 -12.62
N GLU A 5 15.67 1.04 -13.52
CA GLU A 5 15.26 -0.36 -13.69
C GLU A 5 15.55 -1.19 -12.45
N TRP A 6 16.69 -0.96 -11.79
CA TRP A 6 16.99 -1.60 -10.51
C TRP A 6 15.95 -1.23 -9.43
N ILE A 7 15.55 0.05 -9.35
CA ILE A 7 14.50 0.49 -8.42
C ILE A 7 13.16 -0.18 -8.75
N LEU A 8 12.73 -0.17 -10.02
CA LEU A 8 11.45 -0.74 -10.42
C LEU A 8 11.39 -2.25 -10.16
N ASN A 9 12.49 -2.97 -10.44
CA ASN A 9 12.58 -4.41 -10.18
C ASN A 9 12.58 -4.74 -8.68
N ASN A 10 13.01 -3.83 -7.82
CA ASN A 10 13.08 -4.01 -6.37
C ASN A 10 12.07 -3.16 -5.60
N GLU A 11 11.07 -2.58 -6.27
CA GLU A 11 10.15 -1.60 -5.70
C GLU A 11 9.45 -2.14 -4.43
N VAL A 12 9.01 -3.39 -4.49
CA VAL A 12 8.35 -4.07 -3.35
C VAL A 12 9.30 -4.21 -2.17
N MET A 13 10.53 -4.66 -2.39
CA MET A 13 11.54 -4.82 -1.34
C MET A 13 11.94 -3.47 -0.73
N ILE A 14 12.11 -2.43 -1.55
CA ILE A 14 12.45 -1.09 -1.09
C ILE A 14 11.32 -0.53 -0.22
N ARG A 15 10.05 -0.67 -0.65
CA ARG A 15 8.89 -0.18 0.10
C ARG A 15 8.75 -0.91 1.44
N LEU A 16 8.82 -2.24 1.43
CA LEU A 16 8.76 -3.05 2.65
C LEU A 16 9.94 -2.75 3.59
N GLY A 17 11.17 -2.68 3.04
CA GLY A 17 12.37 -2.35 3.81
C GLY A 17 12.32 -0.96 4.44
N SER A 18 11.82 0.04 3.70
CA SER A 18 11.63 1.39 4.24
C SER A 18 10.58 1.43 5.36
N PHE A 19 9.46 0.72 5.19
CA PHE A 19 8.43 0.62 6.22
C PHE A 19 8.95 -0.06 7.49
N VAL A 20 9.57 -1.24 7.34
CA VAL A 20 10.14 -1.99 8.48
C VAL A 20 11.27 -1.19 9.13
N GLY A 21 12.11 -0.51 8.35
CA GLY A 21 13.19 0.33 8.86
C GLY A 21 12.67 1.50 9.70
N ILE A 22 11.70 2.27 9.18
CA ILE A 22 11.09 3.37 9.92
C ILE A 22 10.37 2.84 11.16
N PHE A 23 9.62 1.75 11.03
CA PHE A 23 8.92 1.12 12.15
C PHE A 23 9.89 0.69 13.26
N ALA A 24 11.01 0.07 12.90
CA ALA A 24 12.05 -0.35 13.85
C ALA A 24 12.73 0.84 14.54
N ILE A 25 13.00 1.93 13.79
CA ILE A 25 13.53 3.17 14.36
C ILE A 25 12.54 3.76 15.37
N MET A 26 11.27 3.87 14.99
CA MET A 26 10.22 4.40 15.88
C MET A 26 10.00 3.52 17.11
N ALA A 27 10.01 2.19 16.95
CA ALA A 27 9.91 1.24 18.06
C ALA A 27 11.10 1.37 19.03
N SER A 28 12.31 1.53 18.49
CA SER A 28 13.53 1.72 19.31
C SER A 28 13.50 3.06 20.06
N LEU A 29 13.02 4.12 19.40
CA LEU A 29 12.84 5.43 20.03
C LEU A 29 11.77 5.41 21.13
N GLU A 30 10.69 4.65 20.94
CA GLU A 30 9.62 4.48 21.94
C GLU A 30 10.10 3.72 23.20
N VAL A 31 11.10 2.84 23.06
CA VAL A 31 11.73 2.16 24.19
C VAL A 31 12.75 3.07 24.90
N THR A 32 13.56 3.81 24.15
CA THR A 32 14.68 4.60 24.70
C THR A 32 14.24 5.95 25.29
N LEU A 33 13.20 6.57 24.76
CA LEU A 33 12.65 7.84 25.27
C LEU A 33 11.13 7.73 25.54
N PRO A 34 10.72 7.14 26.67
CA PRO A 34 9.31 7.12 27.08
C PRO A 34 8.87 8.52 27.51
N ARG A 35 8.50 9.37 26.54
CA ARG A 35 8.16 10.79 26.77
C ARG A 35 6.71 11.06 27.19
N ARG A 36 5.81 10.06 27.20
CA ARG A 36 4.38 10.22 27.54
C ARG A 36 3.79 9.00 28.24
N GLU A 37 2.84 9.22 29.14
CA GLU A 37 1.98 8.14 29.66
C GLU A 37 1.17 7.54 28.50
N LEU A 38 1.25 6.22 28.37
CA LEU A 38 0.65 5.48 27.28
C LEU A 38 -0.86 5.29 27.54
N LEU A 39 -1.71 6.02 26.82
CA LEU A 39 -3.18 5.83 26.83
C LEU A 39 -3.60 4.46 26.25
N LEU A 40 -2.76 3.88 25.39
CA LEU A 40 -2.97 2.58 24.75
C LEU A 40 -1.70 1.73 24.90
N SER A 41 -1.86 0.42 25.01
CA SER A 41 -0.71 -0.48 25.13
C SER A 41 0.18 -0.43 23.88
N ARG A 42 1.50 -0.53 24.07
CA ARG A 42 2.49 -0.47 22.97
C ARG A 42 2.20 -1.53 21.90
N TRP A 43 1.81 -2.73 22.33
CA TRP A 43 1.43 -3.83 21.47
C TRP A 43 0.23 -3.52 20.58
N GLN A 44 -0.81 -2.86 21.09
CA GLN A 44 -1.97 -2.46 20.28
C GLN A 44 -1.59 -1.46 19.18
N ARG A 45 -0.67 -0.53 19.43
CA ARG A 45 -0.20 0.43 18.41
C ARG A 45 0.59 -0.27 17.31
N TRP A 46 1.46 -1.19 17.70
CA TRP A 46 2.31 -1.94 16.77
C TRP A 46 1.48 -2.87 15.89
N THR A 47 0.54 -3.63 16.47
CA THR A 47 -0.36 -4.49 15.69
C THR A 47 -1.29 -3.69 14.79
N SER A 48 -1.78 -2.53 15.25
CA SER A 48 -2.60 -1.64 14.42
C SER A 48 -1.83 -1.09 13.22
N ASN A 49 -0.60 -0.61 13.41
CA ASN A 49 0.23 -0.07 12.31
C ASN A 49 0.59 -1.15 11.28
N ILE A 50 0.97 -2.35 11.74
CA ILE A 50 1.26 -3.47 10.83
C ILE A 50 -0.02 -3.92 10.12
N GLY A 51 -1.12 -4.06 10.86
CA GLY A 51 -2.42 -4.45 10.32
C GLY A 51 -2.92 -3.48 9.26
N LEU A 52 -2.76 -2.18 9.48
CA LEU A 52 -3.15 -1.15 8.51
C LEU A 52 -2.37 -1.27 7.19
N VAL A 53 -1.07 -1.54 7.22
CA VAL A 53 -0.28 -1.70 5.97
C VAL A 53 -0.66 -2.96 5.20
N PHE A 54 -0.88 -4.08 5.90
CA PHE A 54 -1.38 -5.29 5.26
C PHE A 54 -2.76 -5.09 4.67
N LEU A 55 -3.67 -4.45 5.42
CA LEU A 55 -5.01 -4.14 4.97
C LEU A 55 -4.97 -3.25 3.74
N ASP A 56 -4.21 -2.15 3.78
CA ASP A 56 -4.05 -1.23 2.65
C ASP A 56 -3.58 -1.97 1.39
N THR A 57 -2.56 -2.80 1.51
CA THR A 57 -2.04 -3.61 0.40
C THR A 57 -3.09 -4.55 -0.18
N ILE A 58 -3.83 -5.27 0.68
CA ILE A 58 -4.87 -6.22 0.25
C ILE A 58 -6.03 -5.47 -0.42
N VAL A 59 -6.47 -4.36 0.19
CA VAL A 59 -7.56 -3.54 -0.33
C VAL A 59 -7.20 -3.01 -1.71
N LEU A 60 -6.03 -2.40 -1.89
CA LEU A 60 -5.61 -1.90 -3.20
C LEU A 60 -5.55 -3.04 -4.23
N ARG A 61 -5.03 -4.20 -3.84
CA ARG A 61 -4.91 -5.36 -4.74
C ARG A 61 -6.24 -5.96 -5.15
N ILE A 62 -7.32 -5.71 -4.40
CA ILE A 62 -8.67 -6.18 -4.74
C ILE A 62 -9.46 -5.08 -5.44
N VAL A 63 -9.46 -3.87 -4.88
CA VAL A 63 -10.24 -2.72 -5.36
C VAL A 63 -9.82 -2.33 -6.77
N PHE A 64 -8.52 -2.25 -7.07
CA PHE A 64 -8.08 -1.83 -8.41
C PHE A 64 -8.50 -2.81 -9.51
N PRO A 65 -8.25 -4.14 -9.40
CA PRO A 65 -8.72 -5.08 -10.43
C PRO A 65 -10.23 -5.14 -10.54
N THR A 66 -10.97 -5.14 -9.43
CA THR A 66 -12.44 -5.18 -9.45
C THR A 66 -13.02 -3.90 -10.07
N ALA A 67 -12.46 -2.75 -9.76
CA ALA A 67 -12.82 -1.48 -10.39
C ALA A 67 -12.55 -1.50 -11.90
N ALA A 68 -11.43 -2.06 -12.35
CA ALA A 68 -11.11 -2.18 -13.77
C ALA A 68 -12.10 -3.11 -14.51
N VAL A 69 -12.47 -4.24 -13.92
CA VAL A 69 -13.47 -5.16 -14.48
C VAL A 69 -14.83 -4.47 -14.56
N GLY A 70 -15.27 -3.82 -13.47
CA GLY A 70 -16.53 -3.07 -13.45
C GLY A 70 -16.57 -1.95 -14.49
N PHE A 71 -15.47 -1.19 -14.61
CA PHE A 71 -15.34 -0.14 -15.61
C PHE A 71 -15.43 -0.69 -17.04
N THR A 72 -14.83 -1.84 -17.32
CA THR A 72 -14.91 -2.50 -18.63
C THR A 72 -16.35 -2.87 -19.00
N LEU A 73 -17.13 -3.37 -18.03
CA LEU A 73 -18.55 -3.69 -18.24
C LEU A 73 -19.37 -2.45 -18.56
N LEU A 74 -19.18 -1.37 -17.78
CA LEU A 74 -19.85 -0.08 -18.01
C LEU A 74 -19.53 0.49 -19.40
N VAL A 75 -18.25 0.45 -19.79
CA VAL A 75 -17.76 0.88 -21.11
C VAL A 75 -18.39 0.05 -22.23
N THR A 76 -18.55 -1.26 -22.04
CA THR A 76 -19.15 -2.15 -23.04
C THR A 76 -20.64 -1.86 -23.23
N GLU A 77 -21.39 -1.62 -22.15
CA GLU A 77 -22.82 -1.27 -22.24
C GLU A 77 -23.05 0.12 -22.85
N GLN A 78 -22.20 1.10 -22.51
CA GLN A 78 -22.31 2.48 -23.01
C GLN A 78 -21.61 2.70 -24.36
N LEU A 79 -21.06 1.63 -24.99
CA LEU A 79 -20.38 1.73 -26.27
C LEU A 79 -19.20 2.74 -26.25
N TRP A 80 -18.64 3.00 -25.08
CA TRP A 80 -17.57 3.96 -24.82
C TRP A 80 -16.18 3.35 -25.06
N GLY A 81 -15.88 2.99 -26.30
CA GLY A 81 -14.55 2.52 -26.70
C GLY A 81 -14.01 3.30 -27.89
N LEU A 82 -12.72 3.68 -27.86
CA LEU A 82 -12.06 4.32 -29.02
C LEU A 82 -12.17 3.46 -30.30
N PHE A 83 -12.16 2.13 -30.16
CA PHE A 83 -12.36 1.19 -31.27
C PHE A 83 -13.83 0.95 -31.63
N ASN A 84 -14.77 1.29 -30.74
CA ASN A 84 -16.20 1.17 -31.02
C ASN A 84 -16.71 2.36 -31.86
N TYR A 85 -16.05 3.52 -31.77
CA TYR A 85 -16.34 4.69 -32.59
C TYR A 85 -15.82 4.60 -34.04
N TYR A 86 -15.03 3.56 -34.38
CA TYR A 86 -14.37 3.42 -35.69
C TYR A 86 -14.79 2.15 -36.47
N SER A 87 -15.96 1.59 -36.17
CA SER A 87 -16.62 0.56 -36.99
C SER A 87 -17.73 1.14 -37.85
#